data_AF-A0A970GZ73-F1
#
_entry.id   AF-A0A970GZ73-F1
#
_cell.length_a   1.000
_cell.length_b   1.000
_cell.length_c   1.000
_cell.angle_alpha   90.00
_cell.angle_beta   90.00
_cell.angle_gamma   90.00
#
_symmetry.space_group_name_H-M   'P 1'
#
loop_
_entity.id
_entity.type
_entity.pdbx_description
1 polymer ?
#
loop_
_entity_poly.entity_id
_entity_poly.type
_entity_poly.pdbx_seq_one_letter_code
_entity_poly.pdbx_strand_id
1 'polypeptide(L)'
;MNEGLMIGRTLQLFLIMMAVGVVIALLFDFFRAVRKATKTAYKELTYAVHVEDVLFALLAFSVFIFAVVVFNDGEIRGYMLLGLACGILVYWALISRVINKILFWVIYILFKIVSFPVKMVARIKRMVKKRKEKN
;
A
#
# COMPACT_ATOMS: atom_id res chain seq x y z
N MET A 1 -9.92 -41.66 -1.92
CA MET A 1 -9.36 -40.41 -2.48
C MET A 1 -7.85 -40.60 -2.60
N ASN A 2 -7.27 -40.42 -3.79
CA ASN A 2 -5.85 -40.69 -4.02
C ASN A 2 -4.97 -39.67 -3.30
N GLU A 3 -3.94 -40.11 -2.59
CA GLU A 3 -3.02 -39.24 -1.84
C GLU A 3 -2.38 -38.16 -2.71
N GLY A 4 -2.05 -38.47 -3.97
CA GLY A 4 -1.51 -37.50 -4.92
C GLY A 4 -2.44 -36.31 -5.21
N LEU A 5 -3.76 -36.53 -5.22
CA LEU A 5 -4.74 -35.46 -5.44
C LEU A 5 -4.78 -34.50 -4.24
N MET A 6 -4.58 -35.02 -3.03
CA MET A 6 -4.57 -34.26 -1.78
C MET A 6 -3.34 -33.35 -1.67
N ILE A 7 -2.17 -33.88 -2.04
CA ILE A 7 -0.90 -33.13 -2.05
C ILE A 7 -0.98 -32.00 -3.09
N GLY A 8 -1.51 -32.29 -4.29
CA GLY A 8 -1.67 -31.28 -5.35
C GLY A 8 -2.53 -30.09 -4.91
N ARG A 9 -3.69 -30.34 -4.28
CA ARG A 9 -4.55 -29.24 -3.79
C ARG A 9 -3.87 -28.41 -2.70
N THR A 10 -3.12 -29.05 -1.80
CA THR A 10 -2.42 -28.36 -0.71
C THR A 10 -1.35 -27.41 -1.26
N LEU A 11 -0.54 -27.90 -2.22
CA LEU A 11 0.47 -27.09 -2.88
C LEU A 11 -0.14 -25.94 -3.69
N GLN A 12 -1.24 -26.20 -4.40
CA GLN A 12 -1.97 -25.17 -5.15
C GLN A 12 -2.43 -24.03 -4.22
N LEU A 13 -3.05 -24.36 -3.09
CA LEU A 13 -3.50 -23.37 -2.11
C LEU A 13 -2.32 -22.60 -1.50
N PHE A 14 -1.22 -23.27 -1.20
CA PHE A 14 0.00 -22.62 -0.72
C PHE A 14 0.51 -21.56 -1.72
N LEU A 15 0.59 -21.91 -3.01
CA LEU A 15 1.07 -21.01 -4.06
C LEU A 15 0.11 -19.84 -4.32
N ILE A 16 -1.20 -20.08 -4.29
CA ILE A 16 -2.21 -19.02 -4.37
C ILE A 16 -2.02 -18.03 -3.22
N MET A 17 -1.88 -18.54 -2.00
CA MET A 17 -1.69 -17.68 -0.82
C MET A 17 -0.35 -16.96 -0.83
N MET A 18 0.68 -17.56 -1.42
CA MET A 18 1.94 -16.88 -1.71
C MET A 18 1.76 -15.70 -2.67
N ALA A 19 0.99 -15.87 -3.74
CA ALA A 19 0.65 -14.75 -4.64
C ALA A 19 -0.15 -13.66 -3.91
N VAL A 20 -1.11 -14.04 -3.05
CA VAL A 20 -1.86 -13.08 -2.21
C VAL A 20 -0.91 -12.30 -1.28
N GLY A 21 0.10 -12.95 -0.72
CA GLY A 21 1.13 -12.31 0.10
C GLY A 21 1.93 -11.26 -0.66
N VAL A 22 2.28 -11.56 -1.92
CA VAL A 22 2.92 -10.60 -2.84
C VAL A 22 2.02 -9.38 -3.08
N VAL A 23 0.72 -9.59 -3.32
CA VAL A 23 -0.26 -8.50 -3.51
C VAL A 23 -0.37 -7.62 -2.27
N ILE A 24 -0.47 -8.21 -1.08
CA ILE A 24 -0.52 -7.46 0.18
C ILE A 24 0.77 -6.68 0.41
N ALA A 25 1.93 -7.25 0.10
CA ALA A 25 3.21 -6.55 0.23
C ALA A 25 3.37 -5.39 -0.78
N LEU A 26 2.83 -5.54 -2.00
CA LEU A 26 2.75 -4.45 -2.98
C LEU A 26 1.82 -3.32 -2.49
N LEU A 27 0.66 -3.69 -1.92
CA LEU A 27 -0.26 -2.72 -1.32
C LEU A 27 0.40 -1.95 -0.17
N PHE A 28 1.14 -2.65 0.70
CA PHE A 28 1.93 -2.04 1.76
C PHE A 28 2.95 -1.04 1.19
N ASP A 29 3.62 -1.40 0.09
CA ASP A 29 4.58 -0.51 -0.57
C ASP A 29 3.97 0.77 -1.12
N PHE A 30 2.75 0.67 -1.65
CA PHE A 30 1.98 1.83 -2.10
C PHE A 30 1.72 2.80 -0.95
N PHE A 31 1.14 2.33 0.16
CA PHE A 31 0.89 3.16 1.34
C PHE A 31 2.19 3.75 1.89
N ARG A 32 3.24 2.92 2.04
CA ARG A 32 4.58 3.38 2.46
C ARG A 32 5.14 4.49 1.57
N ALA A 33 4.95 4.40 0.25
CA ALA A 33 5.38 5.42 -0.69
C ALA A 33 4.54 6.71 -0.58
N VAL A 34 3.22 6.59 -0.41
CA VAL A 34 2.33 7.73 -0.11
C VAL A 34 2.79 8.46 1.14
N ARG A 35 3.02 7.75 2.24
CA ARG A 35 3.53 8.30 3.50
C ARG A 35 4.83 9.08 3.34
N LYS A 36 5.78 8.50 2.60
CA LYS A 36 7.08 9.15 2.36
C LYS A 36 6.90 10.44 1.57
N ALA A 37 6.04 10.42 0.56
CA ALA A 37 5.76 11.59 -0.26
C ALA A 37 4.96 12.67 0.51
N THR A 38 3.96 12.29 1.32
CA THR A 38 3.19 13.24 2.14
C THR A 38 4.08 13.91 3.18
N LYS A 39 4.93 13.16 3.90
CA LYS A 39 5.89 13.73 4.86
C LYS A 39 6.89 14.69 4.20
N THR A 40 7.28 14.41 2.96
CA THR A 40 8.18 15.27 2.18
C THR A 40 7.48 16.55 1.72
N ALA A 41 6.19 16.46 1.34
CA ALA A 41 5.44 17.60 0.80
C ALA A 41 4.76 18.48 1.87
N TYR A 42 4.32 17.87 2.98
CA TYR A 42 3.49 18.49 4.03
C TYR A 42 3.92 18.01 5.41
N LYS A 43 4.84 18.75 6.04
CA LYS A 43 5.47 18.39 7.33
C LYS A 43 4.48 18.29 8.51
N GLU A 44 3.34 18.97 8.43
CA GLU A 44 2.34 19.10 9.50
C GLU A 44 1.34 17.92 9.59
N LEU A 45 1.37 16.96 8.65
CA LEU A 45 0.32 15.94 8.51
C LEU A 45 0.58 14.64 9.30
N THR A 46 1.14 14.73 10.51
CA THR A 46 1.57 13.57 11.31
C THR A 46 0.45 12.59 11.65
N TYR A 47 -0.78 13.08 11.91
CA TYR A 47 -1.93 12.24 12.26
C TYR A 47 -2.46 11.37 11.10
N ALA A 48 -2.16 11.73 9.84
CA ALA A 48 -2.60 10.97 8.69
C ALA A 48 -1.95 9.57 8.60
N VAL A 49 -0.81 9.36 9.28
CA VAL A 49 -0.11 8.07 9.30
C VAL A 49 -0.95 6.97 9.94
N HIS A 50 -1.64 7.28 11.04
CA HIS A 50 -2.47 6.30 11.74
C HIS A 50 -3.69 5.89 10.93
N VAL A 51 -4.30 6.86 10.22
CA VAL A 51 -5.42 6.58 9.30
C VAL A 51 -4.96 5.69 8.16
N GLU A 52 -3.80 5.96 7.60
CA GLU A 52 -3.19 5.15 6.54
C GLU A 52 -2.93 3.71 6.99
N ASP A 53 -2.39 3.50 8.20
CA ASP A 53 -2.14 2.17 8.75
C ASP A 53 -3.45 1.38 8.97
N VAL A 54 -4.50 2.02 9.49
CA VAL A 54 -5.82 1.38 9.66
C VAL A 54 -6.43 1.02 8.31
N LEU A 55 -6.36 1.93 7.32
CA LEU A 55 -6.85 1.66 5.97
C LEU A 55 -6.10 0.50 5.31
N PHE A 56 -4.77 0.47 5.45
CA PHE A 56 -3.95 -0.64 4.97
C PHE A 56 -4.34 -1.95 5.65
N ALA A 57 -4.47 -1.96 6.98
CA ALA A 57 -4.82 -3.17 7.72
C ALA A 57 -6.18 -3.73 7.30
N LEU A 58 -7.19 -2.87 7.14
CA LEU A 58 -8.51 -3.27 6.65
C LEU A 58 -8.43 -3.84 5.24
N LEU A 59 -7.74 -3.18 4.31
CA LEU A 59 -7.60 -3.66 2.94
C LEU A 59 -6.82 -4.99 2.86
N ALA A 60 -5.71 -5.10 3.57
CA ALA A 60 -4.92 -6.33 3.62
C ALA A 60 -5.73 -7.50 4.18
N PHE A 61 -6.49 -7.24 5.26
CA PHE A 61 -7.39 -8.24 5.83
C PHE A 61 -8.51 -8.62 4.86
N SER A 62 -9.14 -7.64 4.18
CA SER A 62 -10.16 -7.91 3.17
C SER A 62 -9.61 -8.75 2.01
N VAL A 63 -8.41 -8.45 1.50
CA VAL A 63 -7.76 -9.22 0.44
C VAL A 63 -7.48 -10.66 0.90
N PHE A 64 -6.98 -10.83 2.12
CA PHE A 64 -6.71 -12.15 2.70
C PHE A 64 -8.00 -12.97 2.86
N ILE A 65 -9.04 -12.40 3.49
CA ILE A 65 -10.31 -13.09 3.70
C ILE A 65 -10.99 -13.41 2.38
N PHE A 66 -10.98 -12.47 1.42
CA PHE A 66 -11.50 -12.72 0.07
C PHE A 66 -10.83 -13.94 -0.57
N ALA A 67 -9.49 -14.01 -0.50
CA ALA A 67 -8.77 -15.16 -1.04
C ALA A 67 -9.14 -16.48 -0.32
N VAL A 68 -9.25 -16.46 1.00
CA VAL A 68 -9.63 -17.66 1.78
C VAL A 68 -11.04 -18.13 1.43
N VAL A 69 -12.00 -17.21 1.31
CA VAL A 69 -13.39 -17.53 0.93
C VAL A 69 -13.47 -18.08 -0.48
N VAL A 70 -12.77 -17.46 -1.44
CA VAL A 70 -12.85 -17.84 -2.86
C VAL A 70 -12.10 -19.14 -3.17
N PHE A 71 -10.94 -19.37 -2.55
CA PHE A 71 -10.06 -20.48 -2.93
C PHE A 71 -10.12 -21.67 -1.97
N ASN A 72 -10.58 -21.49 -0.74
CA ASN A 72 -10.62 -22.53 0.29
C ASN A 72 -11.93 -22.55 1.09
N ASP A 73 -13.04 -22.11 0.49
CA ASP A 73 -14.39 -22.15 1.06
C ASP A 73 -14.50 -21.53 2.47
N GLY A 74 -13.62 -20.56 2.77
CA GLY A 74 -13.61 -19.87 4.07
C GLY A 74 -12.80 -20.57 5.17
N GLU A 75 -12.31 -21.79 4.94
CA GLU A 75 -11.51 -22.50 5.94
C GLU A 75 -10.09 -21.93 6.01
N ILE A 76 -9.60 -21.57 7.21
CA ILE A 76 -8.20 -21.12 7.39
C ILE A 76 -7.34 -22.31 7.82
N ARG A 77 -6.19 -22.48 7.17
CA ARG A 77 -5.25 -23.59 7.40
C ARG A 77 -3.82 -23.08 7.51
N GLY A 78 -2.98 -23.74 8.30
CA GLY A 78 -1.63 -23.27 8.62
C GLY A 78 -0.72 -23.06 7.40
N TYR A 79 -0.76 -23.97 6.41
CA TYR A 79 0.04 -23.84 5.19
C TYR A 79 -0.35 -22.62 4.34
N MET A 80 -1.59 -22.13 4.44
CA MET A 80 -2.02 -20.91 3.74
C MET A 80 -1.38 -19.67 4.34
N LEU A 81 -1.25 -19.63 5.67
CA LEU A 81 -0.54 -18.56 6.37
C LEU A 81 0.96 -18.61 6.07
N LEU A 82 1.55 -19.82 5.97
CA LEU A 82 2.93 -19.98 5.53
C LEU A 82 3.14 -19.49 4.09
N GLY A 83 2.24 -19.85 3.17
CA GLY A 83 2.26 -19.36 1.79
C GLY A 83 2.23 -17.83 1.76
N LEU A 84 1.26 -17.23 2.46
CA LEU A 84 1.14 -15.78 2.61
C LEU A 84 2.44 -15.13 3.11
N ALA A 85 2.99 -15.64 4.21
CA ALA A 85 4.23 -15.13 4.80
C ALA A 85 5.42 -15.26 3.83
N CYS A 86 5.56 -16.41 3.16
CA CYS A 86 6.58 -16.62 2.14
C CYS A 86 6.44 -15.61 0.99
N GLY A 87 5.22 -15.36 0.51
CA GLY A 87 4.96 -14.38 -0.55
C GLY A 87 5.38 -12.98 -0.18
N ILE A 88 5.04 -12.55 1.04
CA ILE A 88 5.45 -11.26 1.59
C ILE A 88 6.98 -11.15 1.67
N LEU A 89 7.64 -12.18 2.21
CA LEU A 89 9.10 -12.21 2.37
C LEU A 89 9.83 -12.18 1.03
N VAL A 90 9.37 -12.98 0.05
CA VAL A 90 9.92 -13.02 -1.31
C VAL A 90 9.79 -11.66 -1.99
N TYR A 91 8.60 -11.06 -1.95
CA TYR A 91 8.40 -9.73 -2.52
C TYR A 91 9.28 -8.68 -1.83
N TRP A 92 9.35 -8.71 -0.49
CA TRP A 92 10.13 -7.74 0.28
C TRP A 92 11.62 -7.82 -0.03
N ALA A 93 12.17 -9.04 -0.10
CA ALA A 93 13.58 -9.27 -0.37
C ALA A 93 13.99 -8.89 -1.80
N LEU A 94 13.17 -9.24 -2.79
CA LEU A 94 13.54 -9.19 -4.20
C LEU A 94 13.02 -7.94 -4.93
N ILE A 95 11.79 -7.53 -4.67
CA ILE A 95 11.03 -6.60 -5.53
C ILE A 95 10.84 -5.23 -4.87
N SER A 96 10.59 -5.21 -3.56
CA SER A 96 10.13 -4.02 -2.82
C SER A 96 11.05 -2.79 -2.98
N ARG A 97 12.38 -2.99 -3.04
CA ARG A 97 13.33 -1.88 -3.21
C ARG A 97 13.11 -1.09 -4.51
N VAL A 98 12.85 -1.79 -5.60
CA VAL A 98 12.65 -1.17 -6.92
C VAL A 98 11.26 -0.54 -6.98
N ILE A 99 10.23 -1.29 -6.59
CA ILE A 99 8.85 -0.82 -6.63
C ILE A 99 8.63 0.40 -5.74
N ASN A 100 9.15 0.40 -4.51
CA ASN A 100 8.99 1.54 -3.61
C ASN A 100 9.63 2.81 -4.18
N LYS A 101 10.78 2.70 -4.86
CA LYS A 101 11.44 3.83 -5.52
C LYS A 101 10.57 4.39 -6.66
N ILE A 102 10.02 3.51 -7.50
CA ILE A 102 9.13 3.91 -8.61
C ILE A 102 7.86 4.57 -8.07
N LEU A 103 7.17 3.91 -7.13
CA LEU A 103 5.94 4.42 -6.52
C LEU A 103 6.17 5.78 -5.85
N PHE A 104 7.25 5.93 -5.11
CA PHE A 104 7.60 7.22 -4.50
C PHE A 104 7.74 8.33 -5.54
N TRP A 105 8.47 8.08 -6.63
CA TRP A 105 8.65 9.06 -7.70
C TRP A 105 7.32 9.46 -8.35
N VAL A 106 6.48 8.47 -8.69
CA VAL A 106 5.16 8.70 -9.29
C VAL A 106 4.30 9.54 -8.35
N ILE A 107 4.18 9.13 -7.08
CA ILE A 107 3.34 9.82 -6.09
C ILE A 107 3.87 11.23 -5.79
N TYR A 108 5.19 11.40 -5.73
CA TYR A 108 5.81 12.71 -5.51
C TYR A 108 5.49 13.68 -6.65
N ILE A 109 5.56 13.24 -7.91
CA ILE A 109 5.21 14.05 -9.07
C ILE A 109 3.73 14.45 -9.01
N LEU A 110 2.84 13.51 -8.68
CA LEU A 110 1.41 13.79 -8.52
C LEU A 110 1.17 14.88 -7.45
N PHE A 111 1.78 14.75 -6.27
CA PHE A 111 1.67 15.78 -5.23
C PHE A 111 2.23 17.13 -5.68
N LYS A 112 3.34 17.15 -6.43
CA LYS A 112 3.92 18.39 -6.95
C LYS A 112 2.95 19.12 -7.88
N ILE A 113 2.32 18.40 -8.80
CA ILE A 113 1.32 18.94 -9.74
C ILE A 113 0.13 19.51 -8.97
N VAL A 114 -0.42 18.76 -8.02
CA VAL A 114 -1.58 19.20 -7.22
C VAL A 114 -1.25 20.39 -6.32
N SER A 115 -0.03 20.46 -5.77
CA SER A 115 0.37 21.54 -4.86
C SER A 115 0.68 22.87 -5.56
N PHE A 116 0.96 22.86 -6.86
CA PHE A 116 1.30 24.04 -7.65
C PHE A 116 0.18 25.11 -7.67
N PRO A 117 -1.09 24.78 -8.02
CA PRO A 117 -2.18 25.77 -8.02
C PRO A 117 -2.46 26.32 -6.61
N VAL A 118 -2.40 25.47 -5.58
CA VAL A 118 -2.63 25.89 -4.18
C VAL A 118 -1.61 26.93 -3.74
N LYS A 119 -0.32 26.72 -4.04
CA LYS A 119 0.75 27.66 -3.72
C LYS A 119 0.62 28.97 -4.51
N MET A 120 0.18 28.89 -5.77
CA MET A 120 -0.06 30.06 -6.61
C MET A 120 -1.17 30.95 -6.02
N VAL A 121 -2.31 30.36 -5.65
CA VAL A 121 -3.42 31.08 -5.00
C VAL A 121 -3.00 31.69 -3.67
N ALA A 122 -2.26 30.94 -2.83
CA ALA A 122 -1.75 31.44 -1.56
C ALA A 122 -0.77 32.62 -1.74
N ARG A 123 0.03 32.62 -2.80
CA ARG A 123 0.93 33.74 -3.13
C ARG A 123 0.15 34.99 -3.52
N ILE A 124 -0.90 34.84 -4.34
CA ILE A 124 -1.78 35.96 -4.75
C ILE A 124 -2.45 36.57 -3.53
N LYS A 125 -3.05 35.76 -2.64
CA LYS A 125 -3.68 36.27 -1.41
C LYS A 125 -2.71 37.07 -0.53
N ARG A 126 -1.45 36.61 -0.39
CA ARG A 126 -0.42 37.33 0.38
C ARG A 126 -0.04 38.68 -0.25
N MET A 127 0.06 38.74 -1.58
CA MET A 127 0.35 39.99 -2.29
C MET A 127 -0.80 41.01 -2.14
N VAL A 128 -2.06 40.56 -2.20
CA VAL A 128 -3.22 41.42 -1.97
C VAL A 128 -3.26 41.95 -0.54
N LYS A 129 -2.98 41.11 0.47
CA LYS A 129 -2.96 41.52 1.88
C LYS A 129 -1.88 42.59 2.16
N LYS A 130 -0.64 42.37 1.69
CA LYS A 130 0.45 43.34 1.85
C LYS A 130 0.15 44.70 1.20
N ARG A 131 -0.66 44.73 0.14
CA ARG A 131 -1.02 45.97 -0.56
C ARG A 131 -2.10 46.76 0.18
N LYS A 132 -2.97 46.10 0.94
CA LYS A 132 -3.96 46.74 1.80
C LYS A 132 -3.37 47.32 3.09
N GLU A 133 -2.29 46.75 3.61
CA GLU A 133 -1.60 47.26 4.82
C GLU A 133 -0.71 48.50 4.56
N LYS A 134 -0.49 48.85 3.28
CA LYS A 134 0.37 49.97 2.86
C LYS A 134 -0.41 51.21 2.41
N ASN A 135 -1.73 51.11 2.26
CA ASN A 135 -2.67 52.21 1.99
C ASN A 135 -3.43 52.55 3.27
#